data_AF-D2RTK4-F1
#
_entry.id   AF-D2RTK4-F1
#
_cell.length_a   1.000
_cell.length_b   1.000
_cell.length_c   1.000
_cell.angle_alpha   90.00
_cell.angle_beta   90.00
_cell.angle_gamma   90.00
#
_symmetry.space_group_name_H-M   'P 1'
#
loop_
_entity.id
_entity.type
_entity.pdbx_description
1 polymer ?
#
loop_
_entity_poly.entity_id
_entity_poly.type
_entity_poly.pdbx_seq_one_letter_code
_entity_poly.pdbx_strand_id
1 'polypeptide(L)'
;MNGYRLLAAALAAVMVCTALAPMGAAAATTDHDDLSVSVSQADDVIVTVDANESVDNATVDVATVDENASYEGTGEYDVTNGTVALPTPAENVTVSVTATLGNETAETTATLEAADDEEDGEDEDDTYDADDQNGTAIGVEQDGADVHVVVTEDGEGVATDVTVSTVDENASYADSGTHATDENGTLTLSAPDGNESVEVAFSATVGNESLETTATLEPAEETNDGIPGNFGALVGQFMEENASDNESDEPFGVRLAGFVVEHNPGNAPDHAGPPEHAGPPSDDVDDDDDEKRQGPPEHAGPPDEDADDEDEEDVEDEEDVEDEEDDDENGGGPPGHAGPDN
;
A
#
# COMPACT_ATOMS: atom_id res chain seq x y z
N MET A 1 -7.81 36.91 33.08
CA MET A 1 -8.79 36.34 34.04
C MET A 1 -9.80 35.55 33.22
N ASN A 2 -9.99 34.29 33.62
CA ASN A 2 -10.80 33.22 33.01
C ASN A 2 -10.08 32.48 31.87
N GLY A 3 -9.83 31.17 31.92
CA GLY A 3 -10.13 30.17 32.95
C GLY A 3 -9.53 28.82 32.55
N TYR A 4 -8.93 28.12 33.51
CA TYR A 4 -8.34 26.80 33.35
C TYR A 4 -9.34 25.74 32.85
N ARG A 5 -8.92 24.91 31.89
CA ARG A 5 -9.38 23.52 31.76
C ARG A 5 -8.18 22.62 31.48
N LEU A 6 -7.69 22.03 32.56
CA LEU A 6 -6.88 20.81 32.60
C LEU A 6 -7.52 19.72 31.73
N LEU A 7 -6.76 19.16 30.79
CA LEU A 7 -7.00 17.85 30.23
C LEU A 7 -5.69 17.07 30.33
N ALA A 8 -5.37 16.65 31.56
CA ALA A 8 -4.34 15.66 31.82
C ALA A 8 -4.95 14.29 31.52
N ALA A 9 -4.60 13.72 30.37
CA ALA A 9 -4.90 12.34 30.03
C ALA A 9 -3.70 11.46 30.41
N ALA A 10 -3.48 11.28 31.72
CA ALA A 10 -2.53 10.27 32.20
C ALA A 10 -3.22 8.90 32.13
N LEU A 11 -3.07 8.21 31.00
CA LEU A 11 -3.54 6.83 30.82
C LEU A 11 -2.49 5.86 31.36
N ALA A 12 -2.46 5.64 32.68
CA ALA A 12 -1.60 4.63 33.27
C ALA A 12 -2.15 3.23 32.96
N ALA A 13 -1.61 2.56 31.94
CA ALA A 13 -1.89 1.17 31.62
C ALA A 13 -1.19 0.23 32.63
N VAL A 14 -1.71 0.16 33.86
CA VAL A 14 -1.27 -0.82 34.86
C VAL A 14 -1.94 -2.16 34.53
N MET A 15 -1.39 -2.89 33.55
CA MET A 15 -1.85 -4.24 33.23
C MET A 15 -1.12 -5.25 34.14
N VAL A 16 -1.73 -5.55 35.29
CA VAL A 16 -1.28 -6.66 36.16
C VAL A 16 -1.70 -7.97 35.51
N CYS A 17 -0.85 -8.52 34.65
CA CYS A 17 -1.01 -9.86 34.10
C CYS A 17 -0.66 -10.89 35.18
N THR A 18 -1.67 -11.63 35.65
CA THR A 18 -1.48 -12.75 36.57
C THR A 18 -0.70 -13.87 35.90
N ALA A 19 0.46 -14.22 36.45
CA ALA A 19 1.37 -15.25 35.96
C ALA A 19 0.66 -16.60 35.69
N LEU A 20 0.64 -17.02 34.43
CA LEU A 20 0.39 -18.40 34.02
C LEU A 20 1.70 -18.95 33.45
N ALA A 21 2.42 -19.74 34.25
CA ALA A 21 3.68 -20.37 33.86
C ALA A 21 3.46 -21.45 32.76
N PRO A 22 4.28 -21.51 31.70
CA PRO A 22 4.32 -22.67 30.83
C PRO A 22 5.09 -23.83 31.49
N MET A 23 4.46 -25.01 31.50
CA MET A 23 5.07 -26.26 31.93
C MET A 23 6.23 -26.67 31.01
N GLY A 24 7.46 -26.78 31.54
CA GLY A 24 8.59 -27.40 30.83
C GLY A 24 9.82 -27.66 31.70
N ALA A 25 10.03 -28.93 32.07
CA ALA A 25 11.26 -29.52 32.64
C ALA A 25 11.59 -29.32 34.15
N ALA A 26 11.11 -30.28 34.95
CA ALA A 26 11.75 -30.91 36.13
C ALA A 26 12.35 -30.05 37.28
N ALA A 27 11.64 -30.13 38.41
CA ALA A 27 12.14 -30.21 39.80
C ALA A 27 12.63 -28.93 40.52
N ALA A 28 11.69 -28.19 41.10
CA ALA A 28 11.55 -28.01 42.55
C ALA A 28 10.27 -27.21 42.83
N THR A 29 9.42 -27.69 43.73
CA THR A 29 8.34 -26.88 44.29
C THR A 29 8.97 -25.90 45.28
N THR A 30 9.21 -24.68 44.85
CA THR A 30 9.33 -23.53 45.76
C THR A 30 8.17 -22.63 45.40
N ASP A 31 7.38 -22.23 46.40
CA ASP A 31 6.41 -21.16 46.26
C ASP A 31 7.13 -19.97 45.60
N HIS A 32 6.84 -19.66 44.34
CA HIS A 32 7.36 -18.46 43.64
C HIS A 32 6.67 -17.18 44.16
N ASP A 33 6.18 -17.17 45.40
CA ASP A 33 5.54 -16.01 46.02
C ASP A 33 6.56 -14.99 46.56
N ASP A 34 7.87 -15.29 46.48
CA ASP A 34 8.94 -14.44 47.03
C ASP A 34 9.63 -13.54 45.99
N LEU A 35 9.63 -13.87 44.69
CA LEU A 35 10.22 -13.06 43.62
C LEU A 35 9.14 -12.65 42.62
N SER A 36 9.00 -11.36 42.37
CA SER A 36 8.05 -10.82 41.40
C SER A 36 8.72 -9.83 40.46
N VAL A 37 8.23 -9.79 39.23
CA VAL A 37 8.68 -8.86 38.20
C VAL A 37 7.47 -8.16 37.60
N SER A 38 7.60 -6.87 37.39
CA SER A 38 6.56 -6.04 36.77
C SER A 38 7.20 -5.04 35.82
N VAL A 39 6.47 -4.69 34.77
CA VAL A 39 6.88 -3.71 33.77
C VAL A 39 5.89 -2.56 33.83
N SER A 40 6.41 -1.33 33.85
CA SER A 40 5.63 -0.11 33.82
C SER A 40 6.17 0.78 32.72
N GLN A 41 5.28 1.30 31.89
CA GLN A 41 5.59 2.29 30.88
C GLN A 41 4.75 3.53 31.14
N ALA A 42 5.43 4.67 31.26
CA ALA A 42 4.83 6.00 31.22
C ALA A 42 5.53 6.76 30.09
N ASP A 43 6.57 7.52 30.40
CA ASP A 43 7.48 8.11 29.40
C ASP A 43 8.69 7.19 29.14
N ASP A 44 9.18 6.53 30.20
CA ASP A 44 10.25 5.54 30.16
C ASP A 44 9.69 4.13 30.46
N VAL A 45 10.38 3.11 29.92
CA VAL A 45 10.10 1.70 30.24
C VAL A 45 10.91 1.28 31.47
N ILE A 46 10.23 0.97 32.56
CA ILE A 46 10.87 0.55 33.82
C ILE A 46 10.43 -0.88 34.19
N VAL A 47 11.40 -1.77 34.33
CA VAL A 47 11.21 -3.09 34.92
C VAL A 47 11.52 -3.02 36.41
N THR A 48 10.57 -3.44 37.24
CA THR A 48 10.74 -3.54 38.70
C THR A 48 10.79 -5.00 39.11
N VAL A 49 11.85 -5.35 39.84
CA VAL A 49 12.04 -6.67 40.47
C VAL A 49 11.91 -6.49 41.96
N ASP A 50 10.94 -7.19 42.56
CA ASP A 50 10.67 -7.14 43.99
C ASP A 50 10.85 -8.54 44.58
N ALA A 51 11.54 -8.60 45.72
CA ALA A 51 11.69 -9.83 46.48
C ALA A 51 11.67 -9.57 47.98
N ASN A 52 11.43 -10.63 48.77
CA ASN A 52 11.51 -10.57 50.24
C ASN A 52 12.94 -10.33 50.78
N GLU A 53 13.95 -10.43 49.91
CA GLU A 53 15.36 -10.14 50.21
C GLU A 53 15.97 -9.12 49.23
N SER A 54 17.27 -8.81 49.39
CA SER A 54 17.94 -7.82 48.53
C SER A 54 18.03 -8.32 47.09
N VAL A 55 17.63 -7.49 46.14
CA VAL A 55 17.58 -7.79 44.70
C VAL A 55 18.81 -7.32 43.91
N ASP A 56 19.87 -6.82 44.58
CA ASP A 56 21.06 -6.22 43.95
C ASP A 56 21.98 -7.19 43.18
N ASN A 57 21.62 -8.48 43.09
CA ASN A 57 22.31 -9.46 42.23
C ASN A 57 21.29 -10.25 41.37
N ALA A 58 20.09 -9.72 41.20
CA ALA A 58 19.15 -10.28 40.24
C ALA A 58 19.59 -9.91 38.82
N THR A 59 19.29 -10.79 37.87
CA THR A 59 19.41 -10.50 36.43
C THR A 59 18.02 -10.45 35.82
N VAL A 60 17.85 -9.61 34.80
CA VAL A 60 16.63 -9.51 34.00
C VAL A 60 16.97 -9.80 32.56
N ASP A 61 16.35 -10.80 31.97
CA ASP A 61 16.44 -11.13 30.55
C ASP A 61 15.18 -10.64 29.84
N VAL A 62 15.35 -9.89 28.76
CA VAL A 62 14.28 -9.28 27.96
C VAL A 62 14.35 -9.83 26.54
N ALA A 63 13.25 -10.43 26.08
CA ALA A 63 13.12 -10.95 24.72
C ALA A 63 11.80 -10.51 24.10
N THR A 64 11.76 -10.35 22.78
CA THR A 64 10.49 -10.19 22.06
C THR A 64 9.72 -11.51 22.05
N VAL A 65 8.38 -11.43 22.14
CA VAL A 65 7.52 -12.62 22.06
C VAL A 65 7.38 -13.09 20.61
N ASP A 66 7.38 -12.14 19.66
CA ASP A 66 7.41 -12.43 18.23
C ASP A 66 8.86 -12.52 17.74
N GLU A 67 9.19 -13.60 17.04
CA GLU A 67 10.52 -13.87 16.48
C GLU A 67 10.92 -12.89 15.36
N ASN A 68 9.96 -12.21 14.74
CA ASN A 68 10.18 -11.22 13.69
C ASN A 68 10.19 -9.78 14.20
N ALA A 69 9.77 -9.56 15.45
CA ALA A 69 9.80 -8.23 16.07
C ALA A 69 11.22 -7.91 16.56
N SER A 70 11.64 -6.67 16.36
CA SER A 70 12.90 -6.13 16.87
C SER A 70 12.64 -5.13 17.97
N TYR A 71 13.47 -5.13 19.02
CA TYR A 71 13.44 -4.13 20.07
C TYR A 71 14.85 -3.91 20.62
N GLU A 72 15.31 -2.65 20.61
CA GLU A 72 16.63 -2.25 21.08
C GLU A 72 16.87 -2.61 22.56
N GLY A 73 15.80 -2.68 23.36
CA GLY A 73 15.86 -3.05 24.78
C GLY A 73 15.99 -4.55 25.05
N THR A 74 16.11 -5.41 24.03
CA THR A 74 16.37 -6.85 24.24
C THR A 74 17.76 -7.12 24.83
N GLY A 75 17.88 -8.14 25.68
CA GLY A 75 19.15 -8.54 26.30
C GLY A 75 19.06 -8.86 27.80
N GLU A 76 20.21 -9.13 28.41
CA GLU A 76 20.37 -9.41 29.84
C GLU A 76 20.90 -8.18 30.59
N TYR A 77 20.26 -7.85 31.72
CA TYR A 77 20.53 -6.66 32.52
C TYR A 77 20.77 -7.01 33.99
N ASP A 78 21.81 -6.42 34.58
CA ASP A 78 22.04 -6.46 36.02
C ASP A 78 21.06 -5.51 36.74
N VAL A 79 20.34 -6.04 37.72
CA VAL A 79 19.40 -5.24 38.52
C VAL A 79 20.16 -4.48 39.60
N THR A 80 20.07 -3.15 39.58
CA THR A 80 20.59 -2.30 40.64
C THR A 80 19.44 -1.64 41.37
N ASN A 81 19.37 -1.82 42.70
CA ASN A 81 18.35 -1.17 43.53
C ASN A 81 16.89 -1.52 43.13
N GLY A 82 16.70 -2.73 42.57
CA GLY A 82 15.39 -3.32 42.24
C GLY A 82 14.75 -2.86 40.94
N THR A 83 15.41 -2.04 40.14
CA THR A 83 14.85 -1.52 38.89
C THR A 83 15.84 -1.60 37.74
N VAL A 84 15.33 -1.80 36.52
CA VAL A 84 16.06 -1.70 35.25
C VAL A 84 15.31 -0.72 34.36
N ALA A 85 16.01 0.28 33.85
CA ALA A 85 15.47 1.19 32.84
C ALA A 85 15.82 0.65 31.45
N LEU A 86 14.81 0.56 30.59
CA LEU A 86 14.93 0.09 29.21
C LEU A 86 14.58 1.25 28.25
N PRO A 87 15.12 1.25 27.03
CA PRO A 87 14.74 2.25 26.03
C PRO A 87 13.26 2.12 25.66
N THR A 88 12.59 3.24 25.38
CA THR A 88 11.24 3.23 24.79
C THR A 88 11.31 2.63 23.37
N PRO A 89 10.41 1.71 22.99
CA PRO A 89 10.46 1.12 21.66
C PRO A 89 10.05 2.12 20.57
N ALA A 90 10.55 1.94 19.35
CA ALA A 90 10.15 2.73 18.19
C ALA A 90 8.80 2.29 17.60
N GLU A 91 8.41 1.03 17.85
CA GLU A 91 7.14 0.45 17.40
C GLU A 91 6.49 -0.32 18.55
N ASN A 92 5.17 -0.48 18.50
CA ASN A 92 4.44 -1.28 19.48
C ASN A 92 4.95 -2.73 19.48
N VAL A 93 5.50 -3.19 20.60
CA VAL A 93 6.15 -4.50 20.72
C VAL A 93 5.70 -5.24 21.98
N THR A 94 5.53 -6.55 21.88
CA THR A 94 5.27 -7.38 23.06
C THR A 94 6.54 -8.11 23.48
N VAL A 95 6.96 -7.91 24.72
CA VAL A 95 8.17 -8.49 25.31
C VAL A 95 7.83 -9.49 26.41
N SER A 96 8.66 -10.54 26.55
CA SER A 96 8.74 -11.39 27.73
C SER A 96 9.95 -10.99 28.56
N VAL A 97 9.74 -10.81 29.86
CA VAL A 97 10.75 -10.37 30.81
C VAL A 97 10.91 -11.43 31.89
N THR A 98 12.10 -11.99 32.00
CA THR A 98 12.46 -13.03 32.98
C THR A 98 13.45 -12.48 33.99
N ALA A 99 13.03 -12.34 35.25
CA ALA A 99 13.91 -12.01 36.36
C ALA A 99 14.45 -13.29 37.02
N THR A 100 15.75 -13.34 37.30
CA THR A 100 16.41 -14.45 38.00
C THR A 100 17.17 -13.93 39.21
N LEU A 101 16.91 -14.51 40.39
CA LEU A 101 17.68 -14.26 41.61
C LEU A 101 18.13 -15.61 42.20
N GLY A 102 19.42 -15.94 42.00
CA GLY A 102 19.97 -17.22 42.46
C GLY A 102 19.34 -18.43 41.76
N ASN A 103 18.42 -19.13 42.43
CA ASN A 103 17.68 -20.28 41.87
C ASN A 103 16.19 -19.97 41.63
N GLU A 104 15.75 -18.73 41.89
CA GLU A 104 14.38 -18.31 41.74
C GLU A 104 14.23 -17.51 40.44
N THR A 105 13.12 -17.74 39.75
CA THR A 105 12.80 -17.08 38.49
C THR A 105 11.37 -16.57 38.52
N ALA A 106 11.12 -15.39 37.96
CA ALA A 106 9.80 -14.84 37.74
C ALA A 106 9.72 -14.32 36.30
N GLU A 107 8.60 -14.54 35.63
CA GLU A 107 8.39 -14.13 34.25
C GLU A 107 7.12 -13.28 34.14
N THR A 108 7.15 -12.25 33.31
CA THR A 108 5.99 -11.45 32.96
C THR A 108 6.03 -11.06 31.49
N THR A 109 4.86 -10.87 30.89
CA THR A 109 4.74 -10.36 29.52
C THR A 109 4.11 -8.97 29.55
N ALA A 110 4.62 -8.06 28.73
CA ALA A 110 4.12 -6.71 28.60
C ALA A 110 4.09 -6.28 27.14
N THR A 111 3.02 -5.60 26.75
CA THR A 111 2.98 -4.84 25.49
C THR A 111 3.50 -3.45 25.80
N LEU A 112 4.60 -3.09 25.14
CA LEU A 112 5.19 -1.78 25.18
C LEU A 112 4.68 -1.00 23.99
N GLU A 113 4.20 0.21 24.27
CA GLU A 113 3.77 1.14 23.24
C GLU A 113 4.99 1.86 22.69
N ALA A 114 5.00 2.19 21.40
CA ALA A 114 5.98 3.12 20.87
C ALA A 114 5.92 4.40 21.71
N ALA A 115 7.02 5.15 21.75
CA ALA A 115 6.85 6.57 22.06
C ALA A 115 5.76 7.07 21.10
N ASP A 116 4.68 7.66 21.62
CA ASP A 116 3.96 8.61 20.80
C ASP A 116 5.08 9.55 20.36
N ASP A 117 5.43 9.51 19.08
CA ASP A 117 5.73 10.75 18.41
C ASP A 117 4.46 11.57 18.67
N GLU A 118 4.41 12.25 19.82
CA GLU A 118 4.32 13.68 19.70
C GLU A 118 5.51 14.05 18.79
N GLU A 119 5.33 13.83 17.47
CA GLU A 119 5.41 14.92 16.54
C GLU A 119 4.92 16.07 17.40
N ASP A 120 5.87 16.91 17.81
CA ASP A 120 5.53 18.29 18.06
C ASP A 120 4.51 18.58 16.97
N GLY A 121 3.24 18.64 17.38
CA GLY A 121 2.18 19.15 16.56
C GLY A 121 2.56 20.61 16.39
N GLU A 122 3.54 20.84 15.54
CA GLU A 122 3.60 21.95 14.66
C GLU A 122 2.46 21.73 13.63
N ASP A 123 1.20 21.47 14.00
CA ASP A 123 0.17 22.39 14.52
C ASP A 123 0.60 23.70 15.21
N GLU A 124 1.71 24.30 14.79
CA GLU A 124 1.76 25.73 14.58
C GLU A 124 1.23 25.82 13.16
N ASP A 125 -0.05 26.16 12.96
CA ASP A 125 -0.35 27.50 12.46
C ASP A 125 0.95 28.21 12.08
N ASP A 126 1.49 27.84 10.92
CA ASP A 126 2.63 28.47 10.26
C ASP A 126 2.16 29.86 9.76
N THR A 127 1.54 30.62 10.66
CA THR A 127 1.71 32.05 10.72
C THR A 127 3.19 32.28 10.99
N TYR A 128 4.01 32.10 9.95
CA TYR A 128 5.39 32.53 9.77
C TYR A 128 5.80 33.48 10.91
N ASP A 129 6.43 32.96 11.97
CA ASP A 129 7.06 33.84 12.97
C ASP A 129 8.33 34.37 12.32
N ALA A 130 8.16 35.47 11.60
CA ALA A 130 9.17 36.17 10.82
C ALA A 130 10.31 36.78 11.65
N ASP A 131 10.60 36.26 12.86
CA ASP A 131 11.53 36.82 13.84
C ASP A 131 12.77 35.92 14.13
N ASP A 132 12.88 34.69 13.60
CA ASP A 132 14.14 33.89 13.61
C ASP A 132 14.85 33.87 12.23
N GLN A 133 14.99 35.05 11.65
CA GLN A 133 15.47 35.31 10.27
C GLN A 133 16.98 35.11 10.06
N ASN A 134 17.63 34.13 10.69
CA ASN A 134 19.08 33.98 10.54
C ASN A 134 19.57 32.56 10.18
N GLY A 135 18.73 31.78 9.50
CA GLY A 135 19.07 30.45 9.00
C GLY A 135 18.54 30.21 7.58
N THR A 136 18.91 29.07 7.01
CA THR A 136 18.36 28.59 5.75
C THR A 136 17.19 27.65 6.04
N ALA A 137 16.10 27.76 5.30
CA ALA A 137 14.89 26.98 5.53
C ALA A 137 14.16 26.62 4.22
N ILE A 138 13.44 25.50 4.24
CA ILE A 138 12.44 25.12 3.23
C ILE A 138 11.07 25.14 3.92
N GLY A 139 10.16 25.99 3.43
CA GLY A 139 8.74 25.97 3.81
C GLY A 139 7.91 25.29 2.73
N VAL A 140 6.91 24.51 3.13
CA VAL A 140 5.98 23.82 2.23
C VAL A 140 4.56 24.07 2.73
N GLU A 141 3.73 24.69 1.90
CA GLU A 141 2.33 24.95 2.20
C GLU A 141 1.45 24.44 1.05
N GLN A 142 0.33 23.80 1.35
CA GLN A 142 -0.62 23.37 0.33
C GLN A 142 -1.90 24.23 0.38
N ASP A 143 -2.27 24.83 -0.75
CA ASP A 143 -3.54 25.54 -0.95
C ASP A 143 -4.39 24.77 -1.97
N GLY A 144 -5.14 23.78 -1.47
CA GLY A 144 -6.01 22.95 -2.30
C GLY A 144 -5.21 22.12 -3.31
N ALA A 145 -5.33 22.47 -4.60
CA ALA A 145 -4.68 21.76 -5.69
C ALA A 145 -3.23 22.21 -5.96
N ASP A 146 -2.80 23.32 -5.35
CA ASP A 146 -1.47 23.89 -5.53
C ASP A 146 -0.62 23.67 -4.26
N VAL A 147 0.62 23.21 -4.44
CA VAL A 147 1.62 23.05 -3.38
C VAL A 147 2.70 24.10 -3.58
N HIS A 148 2.84 24.99 -2.61
CA HIS A 148 3.79 26.09 -2.59
C HIS A 148 5.01 25.72 -1.74
N VAL A 149 6.17 25.69 -2.38
CA VAL A 149 7.46 25.45 -1.73
C VAL A 149 8.27 26.74 -1.78
N VAL A 150 8.85 27.15 -0.66
CA VAL A 150 9.70 28.35 -0.56
C VAL A 150 11.02 27.99 0.11
N VAL A 151 12.12 28.34 -0.54
CA VAL A 151 13.48 28.19 0.00
C VAL A 151 14.02 29.57 0.34
N THR A 152 14.40 29.77 1.61
CA THR A 152 14.93 31.05 2.11
C THR A 152 16.30 30.88 2.75
N GLU A 153 17.15 31.90 2.66
CA GLU A 153 18.41 32.07 3.40
C GLU A 153 18.35 33.43 4.08
N ASP A 154 18.47 33.48 5.42
CA ASP A 154 18.38 34.72 6.22
C ASP A 154 17.08 35.53 5.93
N GLY A 155 15.98 34.82 5.62
CA GLY A 155 14.69 35.42 5.28
C GLY A 155 14.55 35.96 3.86
N GLU A 156 15.58 35.82 3.01
CA GLU A 156 15.53 36.18 1.60
C GLU A 156 15.39 34.91 0.74
N GLY A 157 14.48 34.94 -0.24
CA GLY A 157 14.26 33.81 -1.12
C GLY A 157 15.47 33.50 -2.01
N VAL A 158 15.82 32.22 -2.13
CA VAL A 158 17.02 31.78 -2.88
C VAL A 158 16.67 30.83 -4.02
N ALA A 159 17.09 31.19 -5.24
CA ALA A 159 17.02 30.33 -6.41
C ALA A 159 17.97 29.11 -6.25
N THR A 160 17.40 27.91 -6.21
CA THR A 160 18.11 26.64 -6.05
C THR A 160 17.33 25.49 -6.68
N ASP A 161 17.98 24.35 -6.84
CA ASP A 161 17.31 23.09 -7.17
C ASP A 161 16.74 22.45 -5.89
N VAL A 162 15.48 22.01 -5.95
CA VAL A 162 14.74 21.24 -4.93
C VAL A 162 14.46 19.86 -5.51
N THR A 163 14.87 18.81 -4.81
CA THR A 163 14.59 17.42 -5.15
C THR A 163 13.41 16.92 -4.33
N VAL A 164 12.42 16.38 -5.02
CA VAL A 164 11.13 15.93 -4.49
C VAL A 164 11.06 14.42 -4.67
N SER A 165 10.77 13.68 -3.61
CA SER A 165 10.61 12.22 -3.64
C SER A 165 9.56 11.76 -2.65
N THR A 166 8.79 10.74 -2.98
CA THR A 166 7.89 10.09 -2.01
C THR A 166 8.70 9.40 -0.92
N VAL A 167 8.19 9.44 0.32
CA VAL A 167 8.81 8.73 1.45
C VAL A 167 8.57 7.22 1.32
N ASP A 168 7.37 6.85 0.89
CA ASP A 168 7.00 5.48 0.56
C ASP A 168 7.47 5.10 -0.86
N GLU A 169 8.14 3.96 -1.00
CA GLU A 169 8.65 3.42 -2.27
C GLU A 169 7.56 2.90 -3.21
N ASN A 170 6.37 2.63 -2.69
CA ASN A 170 5.19 2.21 -3.42
C ASN A 170 4.26 3.37 -3.76
N ALA A 171 4.40 4.52 -3.11
CA ALA A 171 3.69 5.73 -3.48
C ALA A 171 4.30 6.35 -4.75
N SER A 172 3.44 7.02 -5.54
CA SER A 172 3.87 7.78 -6.72
C SER A 172 3.30 9.18 -6.67
N TYR A 173 4.14 10.17 -6.95
CA TYR A 173 3.74 11.56 -7.04
C TYR A 173 4.17 12.15 -8.38
N ALA A 174 3.25 12.76 -9.11
CA ALA A 174 3.47 13.22 -10.49
C ALA A 174 4.64 14.21 -10.60
N ASP A 175 4.78 15.09 -9.61
CA ASP A 175 5.84 16.09 -9.52
C ASP A 175 7.08 15.60 -8.75
N SER A 176 7.31 14.28 -8.68
CA SER A 176 8.59 13.75 -8.18
C SER A 176 9.75 14.10 -9.13
N GLY A 177 10.94 14.36 -8.57
CA GLY A 177 12.14 14.71 -9.31
C GLY A 177 12.77 16.02 -8.85
N THR A 178 13.72 16.55 -9.62
CA THR A 178 14.42 17.80 -9.30
C THR A 178 13.81 18.97 -10.06
N HIS A 179 13.42 20.00 -9.33
CA HIS A 179 12.78 21.23 -9.83
C HIS A 179 13.59 22.45 -9.41
N ALA A 180 13.70 23.44 -10.29
CA ALA A 180 14.35 24.70 -9.97
C ALA A 180 13.34 25.69 -9.37
N THR A 181 13.69 26.30 -8.25
CA THR A 181 12.95 27.46 -7.74
C THR A 181 13.24 28.70 -8.59
N ASP A 182 12.34 29.68 -8.52
CA ASP A 182 12.50 30.94 -9.24
C ASP A 182 13.48 31.92 -8.56
N GLU A 183 13.60 33.13 -9.10
CA GLU A 183 14.48 34.18 -8.53
C GLU A 183 14.09 34.61 -7.11
N ASN A 184 12.89 34.24 -6.67
CA ASN A 184 12.35 34.48 -5.33
C ASN A 184 12.44 33.25 -4.43
N GLY A 185 13.10 32.18 -4.87
CA GLY A 185 13.20 30.93 -4.12
C GLY A 185 11.88 30.17 -4.01
N THR A 186 10.90 30.48 -4.85
CA THR A 186 9.58 29.83 -4.81
C THR A 186 9.46 28.76 -5.90
N LEU A 187 8.69 27.73 -5.61
CA LEU A 187 8.34 26.63 -6.51
C LEU A 187 6.86 26.29 -6.28
N THR A 188 6.12 26.06 -7.35
CA THR A 188 4.74 25.59 -7.29
C THR A 188 4.65 24.24 -7.94
N LEU A 189 4.13 23.27 -7.20
CA LEU A 189 3.85 21.90 -7.63
C LEU A 189 2.34 21.64 -7.56
N SER A 190 1.90 20.55 -8.17
CA SER A 190 0.49 20.13 -8.14
C SER A 190 0.26 19.22 -6.94
N ALA A 191 -0.90 19.27 -6.29
CA ALA A 191 -1.28 18.28 -5.29
C ALA A 191 -1.34 16.87 -5.92
N PRO A 192 -1.14 15.79 -5.13
CA PRO A 192 -1.20 14.43 -5.64
C PRO A 192 -2.55 14.11 -6.30
N ASP A 193 -2.48 13.38 -7.41
CA ASP A 193 -3.65 12.80 -8.06
C ASP A 193 -4.07 11.54 -7.29
N GLY A 194 -5.31 11.49 -6.79
CA GLY A 194 -5.81 10.30 -6.11
C GLY A 194 -6.84 10.60 -5.03
N ASN A 195 -7.04 9.62 -4.15
CA ASN A 195 -7.95 9.69 -3.02
C ASN A 195 -7.24 9.41 -1.68
N GLU A 196 -5.92 9.33 -1.70
CA GLU A 196 -5.08 9.06 -0.54
C GLU A 196 -3.98 10.13 -0.50
N SER A 197 -3.67 10.57 0.72
CA SER A 197 -2.59 11.52 0.97
C SER A 197 -1.24 10.86 0.72
N VAL A 198 -0.27 11.64 0.24
CA VAL A 198 1.07 11.17 -0.09
C VAL A 198 2.09 11.92 0.74
N GLU A 199 2.92 11.20 1.49
CA GLU A 199 4.07 11.78 2.16
C GLU A 199 5.23 12.00 1.20
N VAL A 200 5.68 13.25 1.10
CA VAL A 200 6.71 13.70 0.17
C VAL A 200 7.85 14.37 0.93
N ALA A 201 9.06 13.93 0.65
CA ALA A 201 10.30 14.54 1.09
C ALA A 201 10.83 15.56 0.06
N PHE A 202 11.24 16.72 0.54
CA PHE A 202 11.83 17.82 -0.20
C PHE A 202 13.26 18.03 0.29
N SER A 203 14.23 18.04 -0.62
CA SER A 203 15.63 18.30 -0.29
C SER A 203 16.22 19.39 -1.18
N ALA A 204 16.94 20.33 -0.59
CA ALA A 204 17.60 21.40 -1.32
C ALA A 204 19.03 21.62 -0.80
N THR A 205 19.87 22.28 -1.58
CA THR A 205 21.21 22.68 -1.12
C THR A 205 21.46 24.13 -1.47
N VAL A 206 21.55 24.98 -0.44
CA VAL A 206 21.87 26.39 -0.58
C VAL A 206 23.29 26.60 -0.08
N GLY A 207 24.19 27.04 -0.98
CA GLY A 207 25.60 27.22 -0.65
C GLY A 207 26.31 25.91 -0.26
N ASN A 208 26.55 25.70 1.04
CA ASN A 208 27.14 24.46 1.58
C ASN A 208 26.22 23.75 2.58
N GLU A 209 24.97 24.21 2.71
CA GLU A 209 23.99 23.68 3.64
C GLU A 209 23.00 22.82 2.86
N SER A 210 22.78 21.59 3.32
CA SER A 210 21.76 20.70 2.79
C SER A 210 20.56 20.75 3.73
N LEU A 211 19.39 20.92 3.15
CA LEU A 211 18.10 21.06 3.82
C LEU A 211 17.22 19.91 3.39
N GLU A 212 16.48 19.35 4.34
CA GLU A 212 15.50 18.30 4.11
C GLU A 212 14.26 18.62 4.94
N THR A 213 13.08 18.45 4.34
CA THR A 213 11.78 18.58 5.01
C THR A 213 10.80 17.56 4.42
N THR A 214 9.85 17.10 5.20
CA THR A 214 8.79 16.16 4.79
C THR A 214 7.44 16.83 4.97
N ALA A 215 6.52 16.60 4.04
CA ALA A 215 5.15 17.08 4.16
C ALA A 215 4.17 16.00 3.68
N THR A 216 3.06 15.84 4.41
CA THR A 216 1.92 15.06 3.95
C THR A 216 1.09 15.93 3.00
N LEU A 217 1.01 15.52 1.73
CA LEU A 217 0.21 16.21 0.72
C LEU A 217 -1.16 15.54 0.59
N GLU A 218 -2.21 16.30 0.80
CA GLU A 218 -3.57 15.84 0.56
C GLU A 218 -3.83 15.77 -0.95
N PRO A 219 -4.64 14.82 -1.45
CA PRO A 219 -5.01 14.82 -2.84
C PRO A 219 -5.69 16.13 -3.21
N ALA A 220 -5.53 16.58 -4.46
CA ALA A 220 -6.30 17.71 -4.94
C ALA A 220 -7.78 17.38 -4.69
N GLU A 221 -8.42 18.10 -3.76
CA GLU A 221 -9.87 18.03 -3.58
C GLU A 221 -10.44 18.32 -4.96
N GLU A 222 -10.89 17.27 -5.67
CA GLU A 222 -11.65 17.45 -6.88
C GLU A 222 -12.82 18.31 -6.44
N THR A 223 -12.79 19.59 -6.80
CA THR A 223 -13.94 20.46 -6.63
C THR A 223 -15.08 19.66 -7.24
N ASN A 224 -15.96 19.21 -6.36
CA ASN A 224 -17.10 18.37 -6.64
C ASN A 224 -18.10 19.20 -7.47
N ASP A 225 -17.69 19.54 -8.69
CA ASP A 225 -18.44 20.16 -9.77
C ASP A 225 -19.20 19.09 -10.57
N GLY A 226 -19.48 17.94 -9.92
CA GLY A 226 -20.32 16.87 -10.47
C GLY A 226 -19.61 15.94 -11.46
N ILE A 227 -18.28 15.92 -11.48
CA ILE A 227 -17.49 14.90 -12.19
C ILE A 227 -16.89 13.98 -11.13
N PRO A 228 -17.08 12.65 -11.22
CA PRO A 228 -16.56 11.75 -10.20
C PRO A 228 -15.13 11.27 -10.53
N GLY A 229 -14.23 11.46 -9.57
CA GLY A 229 -12.76 11.29 -9.68
C GLY A 229 -12.19 9.90 -9.90
N ASN A 230 -13.00 8.90 -10.22
CA ASN A 230 -12.46 7.63 -10.71
C ASN A 230 -13.15 7.18 -11.98
N PHE A 231 -12.39 6.51 -12.85
CA PHE A 231 -12.88 6.00 -14.14
C PHE A 231 -14.17 5.17 -13.98
N GLY A 232 -14.27 4.38 -12.90
CA GLY A 232 -15.46 3.60 -12.60
C GLY A 232 -16.71 4.44 -12.34
N ALA A 233 -16.59 5.57 -11.64
CA ALA A 233 -17.71 6.48 -11.42
C ALA A 233 -17.99 7.36 -12.64
N LEU A 234 -16.98 7.70 -13.45
CA LEU A 234 -17.16 8.37 -14.74
C LEU A 234 -17.99 7.48 -15.69
N VAL A 235 -17.67 6.18 -15.74
CA VAL A 235 -18.47 5.16 -16.43
C VAL A 235 -19.85 5.02 -15.81
N GLY A 236 -19.98 5.05 -14.48
CA GLY A 236 -21.25 4.99 -13.76
C GLY A 236 -22.18 6.16 -14.08
N GLN A 237 -21.67 7.38 -14.13
CA GLN A 237 -22.41 8.58 -14.53
C GLN A 237 -22.84 8.49 -15.99
N PHE A 238 -21.93 8.10 -16.89
CA PHE A 238 -22.26 7.89 -18.29
C PHE A 238 -23.39 6.87 -18.44
N MET A 239 -23.36 5.78 -17.67
CA MET A 239 -24.44 4.80 -17.62
C MET A 239 -25.74 5.42 -17.11
N GLU A 240 -25.73 6.19 -16.02
CA GLU A 240 -26.95 6.79 -15.47
C GLU A 240 -27.57 7.84 -16.41
N GLU A 241 -26.75 8.62 -17.10
CA GLU A 241 -27.17 9.64 -18.07
C GLU A 241 -27.69 9.02 -19.38
N ASN A 242 -27.05 7.95 -19.87
CA ASN A 242 -27.36 7.36 -21.18
C ASN A 242 -28.22 6.09 -21.12
N ALA A 243 -28.44 5.48 -19.95
CA ALA A 243 -29.23 4.25 -19.81
C ALA A 243 -30.72 4.44 -20.16
N SER A 244 -31.23 5.66 -20.01
CA SER A 244 -32.61 5.99 -20.39
C SER A 244 -32.72 6.45 -21.84
N ASP A 245 -31.59 6.69 -22.50
CA ASP A 245 -31.53 7.29 -23.83
C ASP A 245 -31.55 6.19 -24.90
N ASN A 246 -32.77 5.75 -25.21
CA ASN A 246 -33.07 4.73 -26.22
C ASN A 246 -33.50 5.36 -27.56
N GLU A 247 -33.31 6.68 -27.71
CA GLU A 247 -33.62 7.44 -28.93
C GLU A 247 -32.40 7.57 -29.88
N SER A 248 -31.23 7.09 -29.48
CA SER A 248 -30.04 7.06 -30.35
C SER A 248 -30.09 5.88 -31.32
N ASP A 249 -29.68 6.12 -32.58
CA ASP A 249 -29.54 5.07 -33.60
C ASP A 249 -28.48 4.00 -33.26
N GLU A 250 -27.60 4.27 -32.28
CA GLU A 250 -26.51 3.38 -31.87
C GLU A 250 -26.82 2.61 -30.57
N PRO A 251 -26.56 1.28 -30.52
CA PRO A 251 -26.77 0.48 -29.31
C PRO A 251 -26.00 1.03 -28.11
N PHE A 252 -26.65 1.10 -26.96
CA PHE A 252 -26.05 1.60 -25.70
C PHE A 252 -24.69 0.94 -25.39
N GLY A 253 -24.54 -0.36 -25.65
CA GLY A 253 -23.28 -1.09 -25.44
C GLY A 253 -22.13 -0.61 -26.33
N VAL A 254 -22.40 -0.15 -27.56
CA VAL A 254 -21.38 0.39 -28.47
C VAL A 254 -20.94 1.77 -27.99
N ARG A 255 -21.88 2.61 -27.58
CA ARG A 255 -21.61 3.93 -26.99
C ARG A 255 -20.81 3.84 -25.70
N LEU A 256 -21.18 2.92 -24.82
CA LEU A 256 -20.44 2.66 -23.57
C LEU A 256 -19.02 2.17 -23.85
N ALA A 257 -18.84 1.27 -24.83
CA ALA A 257 -17.52 0.79 -25.20
C ALA A 257 -16.65 1.91 -25.80
N GLY A 258 -17.22 2.79 -26.62
CA GLY A 258 -16.51 3.98 -27.12
C GLY A 258 -16.09 4.92 -25.98
N PHE A 259 -16.99 5.19 -25.04
CA PHE A 259 -16.69 6.00 -23.85
C PHE A 259 -15.57 5.39 -23.00
N VAL A 260 -15.63 4.08 -22.75
CA VAL A 260 -14.60 3.35 -21.99
C VAL A 260 -13.25 3.39 -22.69
N VAL A 261 -13.21 3.26 -24.02
CA VAL A 261 -11.96 3.33 -24.80
C VAL A 261 -11.37 4.74 -24.79
N GLU A 262 -12.20 5.76 -24.98
CA GLU A 262 -11.80 7.18 -25.01
C GLU A 262 -11.25 7.64 -23.66
N HIS A 263 -11.87 7.20 -22.56
CA HIS A 263 -11.53 7.64 -21.21
C HIS A 263 -10.66 6.65 -20.44
N ASN A 264 -10.13 5.59 -21.08
CA ASN A 264 -9.29 4.60 -20.41
C ASN A 264 -7.93 5.23 -20.04
N PRO A 265 -7.57 5.33 -18.74
CA PRO A 265 -6.28 5.88 -18.30
C PRO A 265 -5.08 5.07 -18.82
N GLY A 266 -5.28 3.82 -19.24
CA GLY A 266 -4.25 2.94 -19.77
C GLY A 266 -3.85 3.14 -21.24
N ASN A 267 -4.27 4.23 -21.89
CA ASN A 267 -4.01 4.53 -23.32
C ASN A 267 -4.30 3.32 -24.24
N ALA A 268 -5.59 3.10 -24.52
CA ALA A 268 -6.04 1.90 -25.20
C ALA A 268 -5.39 1.75 -26.60
N PRO A 269 -5.01 0.54 -27.02
CA PRO A 269 -4.41 0.32 -28.34
C PRO A 269 -5.41 0.63 -29.47
N ASP A 270 -4.94 0.92 -30.69
CA ASP A 270 -5.76 1.34 -31.85
C ASP A 270 -6.93 0.40 -32.22
N HIS A 271 -6.89 -0.85 -31.74
CA HIS A 271 -7.91 -1.87 -31.96
C HIS A 271 -8.83 -2.05 -30.75
N ALA A 272 -8.71 -1.20 -29.73
CA ALA A 272 -9.61 -1.19 -28.60
C ALA A 272 -10.96 -0.61 -29.01
N GLY A 273 -12.02 -1.31 -28.60
CA GLY A 273 -13.39 -0.95 -28.95
C GLY A 273 -14.11 -2.04 -29.71
N PRO A 274 -15.41 -1.87 -29.93
CA PRO A 274 -16.22 -2.84 -30.65
C PRO A 274 -15.81 -2.87 -32.14
N PRO A 275 -15.85 -4.03 -32.81
CA PRO A 275 -15.56 -4.12 -34.24
C PRO A 275 -16.55 -3.29 -35.07
N GLU A 276 -16.18 -2.91 -36.30
CA GLU A 276 -17.04 -2.11 -37.21
C GLU A 276 -18.41 -2.77 -37.50
N HIS A 277 -18.57 -4.06 -37.19
CA HIS A 277 -19.79 -4.83 -37.40
C HIS A 277 -20.58 -5.07 -36.09
N ALA A 278 -20.18 -4.43 -34.99
CA ALA A 278 -20.89 -4.51 -33.72
C ALA A 278 -22.18 -3.68 -33.79
N GLY A 279 -23.28 -4.35 -34.10
CA GLY A 279 -24.60 -3.74 -34.14
C GLY A 279 -25.65 -4.78 -34.50
N PRO A 280 -26.95 -4.49 -34.27
CA PRO A 280 -28.01 -5.32 -34.81
C PRO A 280 -27.88 -5.38 -36.35
N PRO A 281 -28.25 -6.50 -36.99
CA PRO A 281 -28.24 -6.58 -38.45
C PRO A 281 -29.09 -5.46 -39.01
N SER A 282 -28.57 -4.72 -40.00
CA SER A 282 -29.34 -3.71 -40.71
C SER A 282 -30.58 -4.36 -41.33
N ASP A 283 -31.76 -3.89 -40.94
CA ASP A 283 -33.04 -4.19 -41.60
C ASP A 283 -33.12 -3.44 -42.95
N ASP A 284 -32.12 -3.63 -43.81
CA ASP A 284 -32.24 -3.26 -45.22
C ASP A 284 -32.94 -4.41 -45.94
N VAL A 285 -34.26 -4.39 -45.83
CA VAL A 285 -35.15 -5.07 -46.77
C VAL A 285 -35.10 -4.34 -48.10
N ASP A 286 -34.31 -4.85 -49.03
CA ASP A 286 -34.69 -4.82 -50.43
C ASP A 286 -34.49 -6.22 -51.02
N ASP A 287 -35.61 -6.76 -51.49
CA ASP A 287 -35.74 -7.96 -52.30
C ASP A 287 -34.64 -8.02 -53.37
N ASP A 288 -33.74 -9.00 -53.27
CA ASP A 288 -33.37 -9.84 -54.39
C ASP A 288 -32.65 -11.09 -53.85
N ASP A 289 -33.09 -12.25 -54.34
CA ASP A 289 -32.60 -13.59 -54.05
C ASP A 289 -31.09 -13.65 -53.81
N ASP A 290 -30.68 -13.88 -52.56
CA ASP A 290 -29.57 -14.76 -52.21
C ASP A 290 -29.55 -14.95 -50.69
N GLU A 291 -29.77 -16.18 -50.24
CA GLU A 291 -29.67 -16.58 -48.83
C GLU A 291 -28.24 -16.39 -48.30
N LYS A 292 -27.81 -15.16 -48.03
CA LYS A 292 -26.62 -14.90 -47.22
C LYS A 292 -27.02 -14.88 -45.75
N ARG A 293 -27.63 -15.97 -45.30
CA ARG A 293 -27.50 -16.38 -43.91
C ARG A 293 -25.99 -16.50 -43.70
N GLN A 294 -25.42 -15.70 -42.81
CA GLN A 294 -24.04 -15.91 -42.39
C GLN A 294 -23.95 -17.37 -41.95
N GLY A 295 -23.30 -18.19 -42.78
CA GLY A 295 -23.07 -19.59 -42.47
C GLY A 295 -22.31 -19.67 -41.15
N PRO A 296 -22.45 -20.78 -40.41
CA PRO A 296 -21.58 -20.99 -39.27
C PRO A 296 -20.11 -20.87 -39.74
N PRO A 297 -19.18 -20.45 -38.86
CA PRO A 297 -17.79 -20.25 -39.22
C PRO A 297 -17.28 -21.40 -40.07
N GLU A 298 -16.40 -21.16 -41.05
CA GLU A 298 -15.91 -22.15 -42.04
C GLU A 298 -15.37 -23.48 -41.45
N HIS A 299 -15.24 -23.56 -40.13
CA HIS A 299 -14.84 -24.73 -39.36
C HIS A 299 -15.98 -25.60 -38.80
N ALA A 300 -17.23 -25.18 -38.93
CA ALA A 300 -18.39 -26.01 -38.62
C ALA A 300 -18.84 -26.71 -39.91
N GLY A 301 -18.12 -27.79 -40.26
CA GLY A 301 -18.53 -28.68 -41.34
C GLY A 301 -19.97 -29.18 -41.13
N PRO A 302 -20.72 -29.46 -42.21
CA PRO A 302 -22.10 -29.91 -42.10
C PRO A 302 -22.18 -31.23 -41.34
N PRO A 303 -23.25 -31.49 -40.57
CA PRO A 303 -23.48 -32.82 -40.03
C PRO A 303 -23.66 -33.79 -41.19
N ASP A 304 -22.91 -34.90 -41.18
CA ASP A 304 -23.12 -36.02 -42.10
C ASP A 304 -24.54 -36.56 -41.89
N GLU A 305 -25.45 -36.15 -42.77
CA GLU A 305 -26.76 -36.79 -42.87
C GLU A 305 -26.68 -37.85 -43.97
N ASP A 306 -26.88 -39.08 -43.52
CA ASP A 306 -27.09 -40.29 -44.30
C ASP A 306 -27.92 -40.05 -45.56
N ALA A 307 -27.36 -40.41 -46.71
CA ALA A 307 -28.13 -40.63 -47.93
C ALA A 307 -27.78 -41.99 -48.51
N ASP A 308 -28.68 -42.94 -48.26
CA ASP A 308 -28.91 -44.13 -49.06
C ASP A 308 -28.99 -43.76 -50.56
N ASP A 309 -28.23 -44.45 -51.41
CA ASP A 309 -28.76 -45.41 -52.39
C ASP A 309 -27.73 -45.72 -53.51
N GLU A 310 -27.49 -47.03 -53.65
CA GLU A 310 -27.37 -47.81 -54.89
C GLU A 310 -26.48 -47.26 -56.03
N ASP A 311 -25.34 -47.92 -56.31
CA ASP A 311 -25.34 -49.05 -57.26
C ASP A 311 -23.91 -49.51 -57.65
N GLU A 312 -23.77 -50.83 -57.57
CA GLU A 312 -23.10 -51.73 -58.50
C GLU A 312 -21.60 -51.56 -58.86
N GLU A 313 -20.87 -52.53 -58.31
CA GLU A 313 -20.01 -53.51 -59.01
C GLU A 313 -18.49 -53.31 -59.00
N ASP A 314 -17.88 -54.50 -58.92
CA ASP A 314 -16.56 -54.85 -59.42
C ASP A 314 -15.36 -54.77 -58.44
N VAL A 315 -15.18 -55.93 -57.80
CA VAL A 315 -14.02 -56.82 -57.93
C VAL A 315 -12.81 -56.73 -56.98
N GLU A 316 -12.64 -57.90 -56.36
CA GLU A 316 -11.42 -58.67 -56.04
C GLU A 316 -10.50 -58.08 -54.96
N ASP A 317 -10.46 -58.67 -53.77
CA ASP A 317 -9.81 -59.94 -53.38
C ASP A 317 -8.40 -59.69 -52.83
N GLU A 318 -8.21 -60.28 -51.65
CA GLU A 318 -6.98 -60.76 -51.02
C GLU A 318 -6.03 -59.81 -50.25
N GLU A 319 -5.57 -60.41 -49.15
CA GLU A 319 -4.37 -60.18 -48.33
C GLU A 319 -4.44 -59.02 -47.31
N ASP A 320 -4.61 -59.30 -46.01
CA ASP A 320 -3.61 -59.87 -45.10
C ASP A 320 -2.34 -59.01 -45.03
N VAL A 321 -2.16 -58.27 -43.93
CA VAL A 321 -0.96 -58.32 -43.08
C VAL A 321 -1.15 -57.46 -41.82
N GLU A 322 -0.65 -58.03 -40.73
CA GLU A 322 -0.52 -57.45 -39.41
C GLU A 322 0.51 -56.31 -39.35
N ASP A 323 0.39 -55.54 -38.26
CA ASP A 323 1.46 -55.25 -37.30
C ASP A 323 2.11 -53.85 -37.26
N GLU A 324 2.41 -53.49 -36.00
CA GLU A 324 3.41 -52.53 -35.48
C GLU A 324 2.96 -51.09 -35.20
N GLU A 325 2.67 -50.88 -33.91
CA GLU A 325 3.12 -49.83 -32.98
C GLU A 325 3.89 -48.62 -33.56
N ASP A 326 3.56 -47.41 -33.09
CA ASP A 326 4.55 -46.51 -32.49
C ASP A 326 3.85 -45.33 -31.76
N ASP A 327 4.24 -45.16 -30.49
CA ASP A 327 4.03 -43.99 -29.63
C ASP A 327 4.44 -42.69 -30.36
N ASP A 328 3.80 -41.56 -30.04
CA ASP A 328 4.52 -40.29 -29.82
C ASP A 328 3.60 -39.17 -29.28
N GLU A 329 3.74 -38.94 -27.98
CA GLU A 329 3.94 -37.65 -27.30
C GLU A 329 3.21 -36.41 -27.85
N ASN A 330 2.07 -36.08 -27.21
CA ASN A 330 1.40 -34.80 -27.36
C ASN A 330 2.14 -33.70 -26.56
N GLY A 331 3.29 -33.25 -27.06
CA GLY A 331 4.10 -32.17 -26.50
C GLY A 331 3.81 -30.82 -27.17
N GLY A 332 2.82 -30.09 -26.68
CA GLY A 332 2.57 -28.70 -27.08
C GLY A 332 3.66 -27.76 -26.53
N GLY A 333 4.65 -27.42 -27.37
CA GLY A 333 5.62 -26.36 -27.08
C GLY A 333 5.05 -24.95 -27.36
N PRO A 334 5.46 -23.91 -26.60
CA PRO A 334 4.96 -22.55 -26.77
C PRO A 334 5.48 -21.87 -28.06
N PRO A 335 4.71 -20.93 -28.66
CA PRO A 335 5.04 -20.32 -29.95
C PRO A 335 6.27 -19.40 -29.88
N GLY A 336 7.21 -19.64 -30.81
CA GLY A 336 8.45 -18.89 -30.94
C GLY A 336 8.23 -17.47 -31.48
N HIS A 337 8.51 -16.48 -30.65
CA HIS A 337 8.88 -15.14 -31.08
C HIS A 337 9.75 -14.50 -29.99
N ALA A 338 11.01 -14.96 -29.93
CA ALA A 338 12.05 -14.31 -29.16
C ALA A 338 12.76 -13.26 -30.02
N GLY A 339 12.95 -12.07 -29.47
CA GLY A 339 14.04 -11.16 -29.82
C GLY A 339 14.62 -10.60 -28.52
N PRO A 340 15.95 -10.67 -28.28
CA PRO A 340 16.56 -10.29 -27.00
C PRO A 340 16.86 -8.79 -26.89
N ASP A 341 16.78 -8.31 -25.65
CA ASP A 341 17.30 -7.02 -25.19
C ASP A 341 18.80 -6.85 -25.47
N ASN A 342 19.17 -5.63 -25.87
CA ASN A 342 20.44 -5.03 -25.52
C ASN A 342 20.33 -3.51 -25.46
#